data_AF-A0A7W6P265-F1
#
_entry.id   AF-A0A7W6P265-F1
#
_cell.length_a   1.000
_cell.length_b   1.000
_cell.length_c   1.000
_cell.angle_alpha   90.00
_cell.angle_beta   90.00
_cell.angle_gamma   90.00
#
_symmetry.space_group_name_H-M   'P 1'
#
loop_
_entity.id
_entity.type
_entity.pdbx_description
1 polymer ?
#
loop_
_entity_poly.entity_id
_entity_poly.type
_entity_poly.pdbx_seq_one_letter_code
_entity_poly.pdbx_strand_id
1 'polypeptide(L)'
;MNAHLSIQEAVAAHQSAYAADDALYGEDGSSVTDDKTLIKANNEAEIETLRAFAKLPCKTTDDVQVKLAYLFAGTAAFQEPIFSALTQDRYADELDQGKGEGRLLEECVRSLLLEARS
;
A
#
# COMPACT_ATOMS: atom_id res chain seq x y z
N MET A 1 2.68 23.98 -0.83
CA MET A 1 1.32 23.43 -0.65
C MET A 1 1.46 21.92 -0.71
N ASN A 2 1.25 21.19 0.39
CA ASN A 2 1.16 19.74 0.32
C ASN A 2 -0.17 19.41 -0.34
N ALA A 3 -0.13 18.93 -1.59
CA ALA A 3 -1.32 18.39 -2.24
C ALA A 3 -1.75 17.17 -1.42
N HIS A 4 -2.91 17.26 -0.78
CA HIS A 4 -3.52 16.09 -0.15
C HIS A 4 -4.03 15.19 -1.27
N LEU A 5 -3.37 14.05 -1.47
CA LEU A 5 -3.86 12.98 -2.34
C LEU A 5 -5.24 12.52 -1.84
N SER A 6 -6.15 12.29 -2.77
CA SER A 6 -7.41 11.57 -2.55
C SER A 6 -7.15 10.07 -2.36
N ILE A 7 -8.13 9.33 -1.82
CA ILE A 7 -8.03 7.86 -1.72
C ILE A 7 -7.80 7.24 -3.11
N GLN A 8 -8.50 7.72 -4.14
CA GLN A 8 -8.36 7.22 -5.50
C GLN A 8 -6.94 7.42 -6.06
N GLU A 9 -6.33 8.58 -5.82
CA GLU A 9 -4.95 8.85 -6.25
C GLU A 9 -3.94 8.00 -5.47
N ALA A 10 -4.18 7.75 -4.18
CA ALA A 10 -3.34 6.85 -3.39
C ALA A 10 -3.42 5.39 -3.87
N VAL A 11 -4.61 4.93 -4.25
CA VAL A 11 -4.80 3.61 -4.89
C VAL A 11 -4.02 3.54 -6.20
N ALA A 12 -4.14 4.55 -7.06
CA ALA A 12 -3.43 4.59 -8.34
C ALA A 12 -1.90 4.63 -8.14
N ALA A 13 -1.42 5.37 -7.15
CA ALA A 13 0.00 5.43 -6.80
C ALA A 13 0.55 4.07 -6.37
N HIS A 14 -0.14 3.36 -5.45
CA HIS A 14 0.28 2.03 -5.03
C HIS A 14 0.22 1.02 -6.17
N GLN A 15 -0.84 1.03 -6.99
CA GLN A 15 -0.93 0.16 -8.18
C GLN A 15 0.22 0.39 -9.16
N SER A 16 0.61 1.65 -9.37
CA SER A 16 1.73 2.00 -10.25
C SER A 16 3.08 1.55 -9.68
N ALA A 17 3.28 1.69 -8.36
CA ALA A 17 4.50 1.25 -7.70
C ALA A 17 4.63 -0.28 -7.72
N TYR A 18 3.53 -1.00 -7.44
CA TYR A 18 3.47 -2.44 -7.54
C TYR A 18 3.79 -2.95 -8.94
N ALA A 19 3.18 -2.37 -9.98
CA ALA A 19 3.46 -2.77 -11.36
C ALA A 19 4.93 -2.50 -11.77
N ALA A 20 5.57 -1.48 -11.19
CA ALA A 20 6.98 -1.20 -11.43
C ALA A 20 7.90 -2.21 -10.73
N ASP A 21 7.57 -2.63 -9.51
CA ASP A 21 8.29 -3.68 -8.78
C ASP A 21 8.10 -5.06 -9.44
N ASP A 22 6.86 -5.42 -9.76
CA ASP A 22 6.51 -6.69 -10.42
C ASP A 22 7.21 -6.86 -11.78
N ALA A 23 7.37 -5.77 -12.54
CA ALA A 23 8.10 -5.79 -13.81
C ALA A 23 9.60 -6.14 -13.68
N LEU A 24 10.15 -6.14 -12.45
CA LEU A 24 11.50 -6.61 -12.18
C LEU A 24 11.61 -8.13 -12.01
N TYR A 25 10.47 -8.85 -12.01
CA TYR A 25 10.42 -10.29 -11.84
C TYR A 25 9.80 -10.97 -13.08
N GLY A 26 10.30 -12.16 -13.39
CA GLY A 26 9.76 -13.03 -14.42
C GLY A 26 8.59 -13.86 -13.91
N GLU A 27 7.96 -14.63 -14.80
CA GLU A 27 6.81 -15.48 -14.45
C GLU A 27 7.13 -16.56 -13.40
N ASP A 28 8.40 -16.95 -13.26
CA ASP A 28 8.88 -17.90 -12.26
C ASP A 28 9.24 -17.23 -10.91
N GLY A 29 9.03 -15.92 -10.80
CA GLY A 29 9.38 -15.11 -9.63
C GLY A 29 10.87 -14.79 -9.51
N SER A 30 11.70 -15.15 -10.50
CA SER A 30 13.11 -14.76 -10.53
C SER A 30 13.28 -13.32 -11.03
N SER A 31 14.26 -12.60 -10.51
CA SER A 31 14.54 -11.24 -10.98
C SER A 31 15.04 -11.27 -12.43
N VAL A 32 14.49 -10.38 -13.29
CA VAL A 32 14.96 -10.19 -14.67
C VAL A 32 16.16 -9.25 -14.79
N THR A 33 16.64 -8.72 -13.66
CA THR A 33 17.79 -7.83 -13.56
C THR A 33 18.71 -8.22 -12.40
N ASP A 34 20.02 -7.99 -12.55
CA ASP A 34 21.01 -8.17 -11.47
C ASP A 34 21.21 -6.89 -10.63
N ASP A 35 20.54 -5.78 -11.00
CA ASP A 35 20.67 -4.51 -10.30
C ASP A 35 19.92 -4.52 -8.96
N LYS A 36 20.64 -4.91 -7.91
CA LYS A 36 20.12 -4.96 -6.53
C LYS A 36 19.70 -3.58 -6.00
N THR A 37 20.27 -2.49 -6.51
CA THR A 37 19.88 -1.14 -6.08
C THR A 37 18.52 -0.78 -6.67
N LEU A 38 18.29 -1.12 -7.94
CA LEU A 38 16.99 -0.92 -8.59
C LEU A 38 15.88 -1.76 -7.91
N ILE A 39 16.15 -3.04 -7.65
CA ILE A 39 15.19 -3.95 -6.97
C ILE A 39 14.81 -3.37 -5.61
N LYS A 40 15.82 -3.00 -4.82
CA LYS A 40 15.58 -2.42 -3.50
C LYS A 40 14.75 -1.13 -3.57
N ALA A 41 15.08 -0.23 -4.49
CA ALA A 41 14.38 1.05 -4.61
C ALA A 41 12.91 0.90 -5.02
N ASN A 42 12.58 -0.04 -5.91
CA ASN A 42 11.18 -0.29 -6.30
C ASN A 42 10.39 -0.95 -5.18
N ASN A 43 10.99 -1.92 -4.49
CA ASN A 43 10.39 -2.55 -3.32
C ASN A 43 10.09 -1.52 -2.20
N GLU A 44 11.05 -0.63 -1.89
CA GLU A 44 10.85 0.44 -0.92
C GLU A 44 9.73 1.40 -1.36
N ALA A 45 9.67 1.77 -2.64
CA ALA A 45 8.62 2.65 -3.17
C ALA A 45 7.22 2.00 -3.13
N GLU A 46 7.11 0.70 -3.43
CA GLU A 46 5.87 -0.07 -3.29
C GLU A 46 5.39 -0.05 -1.82
N ILE A 47 6.28 -0.40 -0.88
CA ILE A 47 5.95 -0.41 0.55
C ILE A 47 5.53 0.98 1.03
N GLU A 48 6.25 2.05 0.64
CA GLU A 48 5.93 3.42 1.03
C GLU A 48 4.55 3.86 0.54
N THR A 49 4.21 3.55 -0.71
CA THR A 49 2.90 3.91 -1.28
C THR A 49 1.76 3.13 -0.63
N LEU A 50 1.95 1.85 -0.29
CA LEU A 50 0.96 1.08 0.47
C LEU A 50 0.76 1.66 1.88
N ARG A 51 1.85 1.99 2.57
CA ARG A 51 1.79 2.59 3.92
C ARG A 51 1.09 3.95 3.89
N ALA A 52 1.40 4.78 2.90
CA ALA A 52 0.74 6.07 2.70
C ALA A 52 -0.76 5.88 2.45
N PHE A 53 -1.15 4.95 1.58
CA PHE A 53 -2.55 4.60 1.35
C PHE A 53 -3.24 4.15 2.65
N ALA A 54 -2.65 3.21 3.39
CA ALA A 54 -3.23 2.67 4.62
C ALA A 54 -3.50 3.79 5.65
N LYS A 55 -2.55 4.71 5.81
CA LYS A 55 -2.64 5.83 6.77
C LYS A 55 -3.53 6.99 6.32
N LEU A 56 -3.88 7.08 5.04
CA LEU A 56 -4.63 8.21 4.49
C LEU A 56 -6.09 8.22 5.00
N PRO A 57 -6.51 9.25 5.78
CA PRO A 57 -7.86 9.31 6.34
C PRO A 57 -8.93 9.51 5.26
N CYS A 58 -10.02 8.76 5.37
CA CYS A 58 -11.22 8.97 4.58
C CYS A 58 -11.92 10.26 5.05
N LYS A 59 -12.35 11.10 4.11
CA LYS A 59 -13.07 12.36 4.41
C LYS A 59 -14.56 12.27 4.07
N THR A 60 -14.92 11.31 3.24
CA THR A 60 -16.27 11.10 2.71
C THR A 60 -16.64 9.62 2.74
N THR A 61 -17.93 9.32 2.60
CA THR A 61 -18.38 7.93 2.42
C THR A 61 -17.83 7.32 1.12
N ASP A 62 -17.66 8.12 0.07
CA ASP A 62 -17.08 7.68 -1.20
C ASP A 62 -15.62 7.24 -1.01
N ASP A 63 -14.82 7.99 -0.24
CA ASP A 63 -13.46 7.60 0.15
C ASP A 63 -13.45 6.22 0.84
N VAL A 64 -14.38 6.00 1.78
CA VAL A 64 -14.52 4.73 2.49
C VAL A 64 -14.85 3.60 1.52
N GLN A 65 -15.77 3.82 0.58
CA GLN A 65 -16.15 2.83 -0.43
C GLN A 65 -14.98 2.46 -1.33
N VAL A 66 -14.23 3.46 -1.85
CA VAL A 66 -13.04 3.22 -2.67
C VAL A 66 -11.99 2.45 -1.88
N LYS A 67 -11.74 2.84 -0.63
CA LYS A 67 -10.75 2.20 0.23
C LYS A 67 -11.11 0.74 0.52
N LEU A 68 -12.37 0.47 0.89
CA LEU A 68 -12.86 -0.89 1.13
C LEU A 68 -12.83 -1.74 -0.14
N ALA A 69 -13.26 -1.19 -1.27
CA ALA A 69 -13.21 -1.89 -2.55
C ALA A 69 -11.77 -2.34 -2.86
N TYR A 70 -10.79 -1.44 -2.69
CA TYR A 70 -9.39 -1.77 -2.90
C TYR A 70 -8.84 -2.81 -1.92
N LEU A 71 -9.22 -2.72 -0.64
CA LEU A 71 -8.79 -3.65 0.41
C LEU A 71 -9.24 -5.10 0.15
N PHE A 72 -10.45 -5.28 -0.38
CA PHE A 72 -11.10 -6.59 -0.47
C PHE A 72 -11.15 -7.18 -1.87
N ALA A 73 -11.17 -6.38 -2.93
CA ALA A 73 -11.31 -6.89 -4.29
C ALA A 73 -10.03 -7.56 -4.84
N GLY A 74 -8.89 -7.36 -4.18
CA GLY A 74 -7.59 -7.58 -4.82
C GLY A 74 -7.43 -6.62 -6.00
N THR A 75 -6.36 -6.76 -6.78
CA THR A 75 -6.23 -6.04 -8.05
C THR A 75 -6.03 -7.04 -9.17
N ALA A 76 -6.24 -6.64 -10.43
CA ALA A 76 -5.91 -7.51 -11.57
C ALA A 76 -4.42 -7.96 -11.56
N ALA A 77 -3.55 -7.19 -10.89
CA ALA A 77 -2.14 -7.50 -10.69
C ALA A 77 -1.84 -8.24 -9.37
N PHE A 78 -2.78 -8.30 -8.42
CA PHE A 78 -2.57 -8.83 -7.07
C PHE A 78 -3.66 -9.85 -6.77
N GLN A 79 -3.34 -11.15 -6.85
CA GLN A 79 -4.31 -12.22 -6.60
C GLN A 79 -4.79 -12.26 -5.13
N GLU A 80 -3.98 -11.75 -4.22
CA GLU A 80 -4.33 -11.65 -2.81
C GLU A 80 -5.04 -10.33 -2.49
N PRO A 81 -5.98 -10.34 -1.52
CA PRO A 81 -6.54 -9.09 -1.01
C PRO A 81 -5.46 -8.22 -0.36
N ILE A 82 -5.51 -6.90 -0.61
CA ILE A 82 -4.57 -5.93 -0.02
C ILE A 82 -4.59 -5.97 1.51
N PHE A 83 -5.73 -6.31 2.14
CA PHE A 83 -5.79 -6.44 3.59
C PHE A 83 -4.78 -7.46 4.15
N SER A 84 -4.44 -8.52 3.38
CA SER A 84 -3.45 -9.50 3.80
C SER A 84 -2.04 -8.89 3.80
N ALA A 85 -1.70 -8.09 2.79
CA ALA A 85 -0.44 -7.36 2.73
C ALA A 85 -0.24 -6.47 3.96
N LEU A 86 -1.29 -5.81 4.45
CA LEU A 86 -1.23 -4.96 5.65
C LEU A 86 -0.85 -5.70 6.95
N THR A 87 -0.87 -7.04 6.94
CA THR A 87 -0.46 -7.89 8.07
C THR A 87 0.92 -8.51 7.93
N GLN A 88 1.60 -8.33 6.80
CA GLN A 88 2.92 -8.92 6.58
C GLN A 88 4.04 -8.02 7.12
N ASP A 89 5.03 -8.64 7.77
CA ASP A 89 6.18 -7.96 8.38
C ASP A 89 6.93 -7.06 7.39
N ARG A 90 6.97 -7.40 6.09
CA ARG A 90 7.60 -6.55 5.07
C ARG A 90 6.96 -5.17 4.92
N TYR A 91 5.65 -5.07 5.08
CA TYR A 91 4.94 -3.80 5.02
C TYR A 91 4.80 -3.14 6.40
N ALA A 92 4.83 -3.96 7.45
CA ALA A 92 4.59 -3.56 8.82
C ALA A 92 5.88 -3.12 9.55
N ASP A 93 7.00 -3.84 9.36
CA ASP A 93 8.20 -3.79 10.21
C ASP A 93 9.53 -3.57 9.45
N GLU A 94 9.65 -3.90 8.16
CA GLU A 94 10.95 -3.81 7.44
C GLU A 94 11.51 -2.38 7.33
N LEU A 95 10.65 -1.36 7.18
CA LEU A 95 11.07 0.05 7.25
C LEU A 95 11.29 0.54 8.69
N ASP A 96 10.69 -0.13 9.68
CA ASP A 96 10.79 0.24 11.10
C ASP A 96 11.95 -0.48 11.81
N GLN A 97 12.82 -1.18 11.08
CA GLN A 97 14.01 -1.91 11.59
C GLN A 97 13.69 -2.88 12.75
N GLY A 98 12.51 -3.53 12.72
CA GLY A 98 12.11 -4.48 13.76
C GLY A 98 11.68 -3.82 15.09
N LYS A 99 11.27 -2.55 15.09
CA LYS A 99 10.70 -1.88 16.27
C LYS A 99 9.27 -2.31 16.60
N GLY A 100 8.62 -3.12 15.76
CA GLY A 100 7.31 -3.68 16.05
C GLY A 100 6.19 -2.63 16.13
N GLU A 101 6.27 -1.59 15.30
CA GLU A 101 5.17 -0.64 15.10
C GLU A 101 4.15 -1.16 14.06
N GLY A 102 4.21 -2.45 13.71
CA GLY A 102 3.37 -3.21 12.78
C GLY A 102 1.87 -3.23 13.06
N ARG A 103 1.28 -2.04 13.19
CA ARG A 103 -0.13 -1.76 13.39
C ARG A 103 -0.75 -1.17 12.13
N LEU A 104 -0.15 -1.40 10.96
CA LEU A 104 -0.61 -0.82 9.70
C LEU A 104 -2.06 -1.18 9.38
N LEU A 105 -2.49 -2.40 9.73
CA LEU A 105 -3.89 -2.78 9.66
C LEU A 105 -4.77 -1.96 10.62
N GLU A 106 -4.34 -1.73 11.87
CA GLU A 106 -5.06 -0.90 12.84
C GLU A 106 -5.16 0.55 12.34
N GLU A 107 -4.07 1.13 11.82
CA GLU A 107 -4.04 2.46 11.24
C GLU A 107 -4.98 2.55 10.04
N CYS A 108 -4.99 1.53 9.18
CA CYS A 108 -5.93 1.44 8.07
C CYS A 108 -7.38 1.41 8.56
N VAL A 109 -7.70 0.59 9.56
CA VAL A 109 -9.06 0.55 10.13
C VAL A 109 -9.45 1.89 10.74
N ARG A 110 -8.54 2.54 11.48
CA ARG A 110 -8.77 3.89 12.04
C ARG A 110 -9.02 4.93 10.93
N SER A 111 -8.30 4.84 9.83
CA SER A 111 -8.45 5.76 8.70
C SER A 111 -9.80 5.67 7.97
N LEU A 112 -10.57 4.59 8.19
CA LEU A 112 -11.93 4.43 7.66
C LEU A 112 -12.97 5.21 8.49
N LEU A 113 -12.63 5.61 9.72
CA LEU A 113 -13.53 6.33 10.59
C LEU A 113 -13.67 7.77 10.10
N LEU A 114 -14.89 8.15 9.73
CA LEU A 114 -15.22 9.55 9.47
C LEU A 114 -15.30 10.26 10.82
N GLU A 115 -14.43 11.23 11.07
CA GLU A 115 -14.57 12.08 12.25
C GLU A 115 -15.91 12.83 12.18
N ALA A 116 -16.70 12.72 13.25
CA ALA A 116 -17.91 13.51 13.37
C ALA A 116 -17.51 14.99 13.34
N ARG A 117 -17.99 15.73 12.34
CA ARG A 117 -17.79 17.18 12.27
C ARG A 117 -18.40 17.80 13.53
N SER A 118 -17.56 18.30 14.43
CA SER A 118 -17.96 19.08 15.59
C SER A 118 -18.38 20.50 15.20
#